data_AF-H6QNU1-F1
#
_entry.id   AF-H6QNU1-F1
#
_cell.length_a   1.000
_cell.length_b   1.000
_cell.length_c   1.000
_cell.angle_alpha   90.00
_cell.angle_beta   90.00
_cell.angle_gamma   90.00
#
_symmetry.space_group_name_H-M   'P 1'
#
loop_
_entity.id
_entity.type
_entity.pdbx_description
1 polymer ?
#
loop_
_entity_poly.entity_id
_entity_poly.type
_entity_poly.pdbx_seq_one_letter_code
_entity_poly.pdbx_strand_id
1 'polypeptide(L)'
;MQRSLFLRIVTDIENANPYFQQKRDAAGRLGFAALQKATAAIKMLAYGCSGDSIDEYLRMSESTTIQCLKKFCHTIVKIDHPP
;
A
#
# COMPACT_ATOMS: atom_id res chain seq x y z
N MET A 1 -0.56 -10.14 11.73
CA MET A 1 -0.18 -10.89 10.51
C MET A 1 1.23 -11.41 10.68
N GLN A 2 1.52 -12.65 10.27
CA GLN A 2 2.89 -13.18 10.31
C GLN A 2 3.79 -12.38 9.34
N ARG A 3 5.01 -12.02 9.77
CA ARG A 3 5.93 -11.18 8.99
C ARG A 3 6.26 -11.77 7.62
N SER A 4 6.51 -13.07 7.54
CA SER A 4 6.81 -13.78 6.29
C SER A 4 5.67 -13.68 5.28
N LEU A 5 4.44 -13.92 5.72
CA LEU A 5 3.24 -13.78 4.88
C LEU A 5 3.08 -12.34 4.39
N PHE A 6 3.24 -11.36 5.28
CA PHE A 6 3.14 -9.95 4.91
C PHE A 6 4.16 -9.57 3.83
N LEU A 7 5.43 -9.96 4.00
CA LEU A 7 6.47 -9.66 3.02
C LEU A 7 6.18 -10.33 1.67
N ARG A 8 5.68 -11.58 1.66
CA ARG A 8 5.29 -12.26 0.43
C ARG A 8 4.18 -11.50 -0.30
N ILE A 9 3.12 -11.09 0.40
CA ILE A 9 2.03 -10.29 -0.16
C ILE A 9 2.56 -8.97 -0.75
N VAL A 10 3.45 -8.28 -0.05
CA VAL A 10 4.04 -7.03 -0.53
C VAL A 10 4.83 -7.25 -1.82
N THR A 11 5.65 -8.30 -1.88
CA THR A 11 6.39 -8.66 -3.10
C THR A 11 5.47 -9.00 -4.26
N ASP A 12 4.43 -9.81 -4.03
CA ASP A 12 3.48 -10.21 -5.08
C ASP A 12 2.73 -9.00 -5.63
N ILE A 13 2.28 -8.09 -4.75
CA ILE A 13 1.59 -6.86 -5.13
C ILE A 13 2.52 -5.88 -5.87
N GLU A 14 3.77 -5.75 -5.41
CA GLU A 14 4.79 -4.91 -6.05
C GLU A 14 5.07 -5.39 -7.48
N ASN A 15 5.14 -6.71 -7.70
CA ASN A 15 5.32 -7.30 -9.02
C ASN A 15 4.07 -7.17 -9.89
N ALA A 16 2.88 -7.32 -9.33
CA ALA A 16 1.62 -7.30 -10.07
C ALA A 16 1.12 -5.89 -10.44
N ASN A 17 1.55 -4.85 -9.71
CA ASN A 17 1.01 -3.51 -9.87
C ASN A 17 2.10 -2.40 -9.83
N PRO A 18 2.35 -1.71 -10.96
CA PRO A 18 3.32 -0.61 -11.05
C PRO A 18 3.06 0.58 -10.13
N TYR A 19 1.89 0.67 -9.49
CA TYR A 19 1.61 1.66 -8.45
C TYR A 19 2.41 1.39 -7.18
N PHE A 20 2.67 0.12 -6.83
CA PHE A 20 3.38 -0.23 -5.60
C PHE A 20 4.89 -0.11 -5.73
N GLN A 21 5.43 -0.29 -6.94
CA GLN A 21 6.82 -0.01 -7.27
C GLN A 21 7.24 1.39 -6.80
N GLN A 22 8.38 1.47 -6.12
CA GLN A 22 8.92 2.76 -5.69
C GLN A 22 9.46 3.54 -6.90
N LYS A 23 9.01 4.78 -7.06
CA LYS A 23 9.38 5.67 -8.18
C LYS A 23 9.72 7.05 -7.66
N ARG A 24 10.53 7.80 -8.42
CA ARG A 24 10.77 9.21 -8.16
C ARG A 24 9.57 10.04 -8.62
N ASP A 25 9.21 11.05 -7.83
CA ASP A 25 8.20 12.05 -8.20
C ASP A 25 8.77 13.05 -9.24
N ALA A 26 7.91 13.96 -9.72
CA ALA A 26 8.31 14.98 -10.70
C ALA A 26 9.39 15.94 -10.18
N ALA A 27 9.54 16.07 -8.85
CA ALA A 27 10.61 16.83 -8.20
C ALA A 27 11.88 15.99 -7.95
N GLY A 28 11.90 14.73 -8.43
CA GLY A 28 13.01 13.81 -8.27
C GLY A 28 13.11 13.15 -6.90
N ARG A 29 12.16 13.34 -5.98
CA ARG A 29 12.15 12.73 -4.65
C ARG A 29 11.64 11.29 -4.72
N LEU A 30 12.23 10.39 -3.94
CA LEU A 30 11.73 9.01 -3.86
C LEU A 30 10.34 9.00 -3.22
N GLY A 31 9.37 8.45 -3.94
CA GLY A 31 8.04 8.21 -3.41
C GLY A 31 8.02 7.04 -2.41
N PHE A 32 6.83 6.75 -1.88
CA PHE A 32 6.65 5.67 -0.91
C PHE A 32 6.96 4.29 -1.49
N ALA A 33 7.63 3.45 -0.70
CA ALA A 33 7.92 2.07 -1.03
C ALA A 33 6.65 1.20 -0.95
N ALA A 34 6.66 0.04 -1.61
CA ALA A 34 5.55 -0.92 -1.59
C ALA A 34 5.16 -1.31 -0.15
N LEU A 35 6.15 -1.51 0.72
CA LEU A 35 5.95 -1.82 2.14
C LEU A 35 5.13 -0.73 2.86
N GLN A 36 5.45 0.54 2.62
CA GLN A 36 4.75 1.67 3.24
C GLN A 36 3.31 1.76 2.73
N LYS A 37 3.11 1.65 1.41
CA LYS A 37 1.79 1.67 0.77
C LYS A 37 0.89 0.51 1.23
N ALA A 38 1.45 -0.71 1.31
CA ALA A 38 0.72 -1.88 1.79
C ALA A 38 0.39 -1.78 3.28
N THR A 39 1.33 -1.27 4.10
CA THR A 39 1.08 -1.03 5.53
C THR A 39 -0.05 -0.02 5.72
N ALA A 40 -0.05 1.07 4.95
CA ALA A 40 -1.11 2.07 4.95
C ALA A 40 -2.49 1.45 4.62
N ALA A 41 -2.56 0.64 3.57
CA ALA A 41 -3.78 -0.07 3.17
C ALA A 41 -4.29 -1.04 4.25
N ILE A 42 -3.41 -1.86 4.83
CA ILE A 42 -3.80 -2.82 5.88
C ILE A 42 -4.24 -2.09 7.15
N LYS A 43 -3.55 -1.02 7.54
CA LYS A 43 -3.97 -0.19 8.68
C LYS A 43 -5.36 0.41 8.45
N MET A 44 -5.63 0.94 7.25
CA MET A 44 -6.97 1.41 6.89
C MET A 44 -8.03 0.31 6.94
N LEU A 45 -7.71 -0.92 6.50
CA LEU A 45 -8.63 -2.06 6.59
C LEU A 45 -8.94 -2.45 8.04
N ALA A 46 -7.94 -2.41 8.92
CA ALA A 46 -8.08 -2.84 10.30
C ALA A 46 -8.76 -1.80 11.20
N TYR A 47 -8.47 -0.51 10.99
CA TYR A 47 -8.87 0.56 11.91
C TYR A 47 -9.83 1.59 11.28
N GLY A 48 -10.09 1.52 9.98
CA GLY A 48 -10.91 2.50 9.26
C GLY A 48 -10.20 3.85 9.04
N CYS A 49 -10.97 4.86 8.66
CA CYS A 49 -10.50 6.20 8.28
C CYS A 49 -10.33 7.13 9.49
N SER A 50 -9.74 6.66 10.61
CA SER A 50 -9.34 7.58 11.68
C SER A 50 -8.06 8.30 11.23
N GLY A 51 -8.25 9.44 10.56
CA GLY A 51 -7.22 10.22 9.86
C GLY A 51 -5.99 10.55 10.69
N ASP A 52 -6.13 10.65 12.01
CA ASP A 52 -5.03 11.03 12.90
C ASP A 52 -3.95 9.95 13.04
N SER A 53 -4.28 8.66 12.87
CA SER A 53 -3.37 7.57 13.22
C SER A 53 -2.45 7.09 12.09
N ILE A 54 -2.83 7.34 10.83
CA ILE A 54 -2.08 6.86 9.66
C ILE A 54 -1.15 7.93 9.11
N ASP A 55 -1.60 9.18 9.08
CA ASP A 55 -0.78 10.32 8.65
C ASP A 55 0.39 10.56 9.61
N GLU A 56 0.20 10.42 10.92
CA GLU A 56 1.28 10.67 11.90
C GLU A 56 2.43 9.65 11.81
N TYR A 57 2.11 8.38 11.53
CA TYR A 57 3.13 7.31 11.50
C TYR A 57 3.83 7.15 10.15
N LEU A 58 3.11 7.33 9.04
CA LEU A 58 3.65 7.14 7.70
C LEU A 58 3.92 8.45 6.95
N ARG A 59 3.49 9.60 7.51
CA ARG A 59 3.52 10.92 6.84
C ARG A 59 2.89 10.86 5.46
N MET A 60 1.75 10.18 5.38
CA MET A 60 1.04 9.89 4.14
C MET A 60 -0.35 10.52 4.23
N SER A 61 -0.63 11.44 3.30
CA SER A 61 -1.93 12.11 3.23
C SER A 61 -3.08 11.10 3.17
N GLU A 62 -4.22 11.46 3.74
CA GLU A 62 -5.44 10.63 3.70
C GLU A 62 -5.78 10.20 2.26
N SER A 63 -5.71 11.12 1.30
CA SER A 63 -5.95 10.84 -0.11
C SER A 63 -5.02 9.77 -0.69
N THR A 64 -3.74 9.79 -0.32
CA THR A 64 -2.76 8.78 -0.74
C THR A 64 -3.05 7.43 -0.09
N THR A 65 -3.44 7.45 1.18
CA THR A 65 -3.79 6.25 1.95
C THR A 65 -5.03 5.56 1.37
N ILE A 66 -6.07 6.33 1.01
CA ILE A 66 -7.27 5.82 0.32
C ILE A 66 -6.91 5.20 -1.04
N GLN A 67 -5.99 5.82 -1.79
CA GLN A 67 -5.52 5.25 -3.06
C GLN A 67 -4.74 3.95 -2.86
N CYS A 68 -3.89 3.88 -1.82
CA CYS A 68 -3.21 2.66 -1.43
C CYS A 68 -4.22 1.55 -1.11
N LEU A 69 -5.27 1.84 -0.34
CA LEU A 69 -6.33 0.87 -0.05
C LEU A 69 -6.97 0.33 -1.33
N LYS A 70 -7.45 1.22 -2.21
CA LYS A 70 -8.14 0.83 -3.44
C LYS A 70 -7.27 -0.04 -4.34
N LYS A 71 -6.01 0.38 -4.55
CA LYS A 71 -5.05 -0.37 -5.37
C LYS A 71 -4.66 -1.69 -4.73
N PHE A 72 -4.51 -1.74 -3.41
CA PHE A 72 -4.19 -2.95 -2.66
C PHE A 72 -5.29 -4.00 -2.82
N CYS A 73 -6.54 -3.66 -2.52
CA CYS A 73 -7.66 -4.60 -2.62
C CYS A 73 -7.84 -5.11 -4.05
N HIS A 74 -7.80 -4.21 -5.04
CA HIS A 74 -7.93 -4.61 -6.45
C HIS A 74 -6.81 -5.56 -6.89
N THR A 75 -5.57 -5.29 -6.48
CA THR A 75 -4.43 -6.15 -6.84
C THR A 75 -4.49 -7.50 -6.15
N ILE A 76 -4.89 -7.58 -4.86
CA ILE A 76 -5.05 -8.87 -4.18
C ILE A 76 -6.11 -9.72 -4.86
N VAL A 77 -7.28 -9.16 -5.17
CA VAL A 77 -8.35 -9.90 -5.86
C VAL A 77 -7.86 -10.44 -7.20
N LYS A 78 -7.06 -9.66 -7.94
CA LYS A 78 -6.48 -10.09 -9.22
C LYS A 78 -5.44 -11.21 -9.06
N ILE A 79 -4.67 -11.20 -7.97
CA ILE A 79 -3.66 -12.25 -7.71
C ILE A 79 -4.33 -13.55 -7.28
N ASP A 80 -5.34 -13.47 -6.40
CA ASP A 80 -6.02 -14.63 -5.83
C ASP A 80 -7.01 -15.29 -6.81
N HIS A 81 -7.55 -14.50 -7.74
CA HIS A 81 -8.46 -14.95 -8.80
C HIS A 81 -7.94 -14.51 -10.17
N PRO A 82 -6.92 -15.21 -10.72
CA PRO A 82 -6.46 -14.95 -12.08
C PRO A 82 -7.58 -15.28 -13.11
N PRO A 83 -7.61 -14.56 -14.24
CA PRO A 83 -8.61 -14.79 -15.30
C PRO A 83 -8.47 -16.14 -15.99
#